data_AF-L8GGK6-F1
#
_entry.id   AF-L8GGK6-F1
#
_cell.length_a   1.000
_cell.length_b   1.000
_cell.length_c   1.000
_cell.angle_alpha   90.00
_cell.angle_beta   90.00
_cell.angle_gamma   90.00
#
_symmetry.space_group_name_H-M   'P 1'
#
loop_
_entity.id
_entity.type
_entity.pdbx_description
1 polymer ?
#
loop_
_entity_poly.entity_id
_entity_poly.type
_entity_poly.pdbx_seq_one_letter_code
_entity_poly.pdbx_strand_id
1 'polypeptide(L)'
;MAEYKESETATVATSASSAVPKGVKSLVDLSATVVAWNYNEESTKLLPAEVLECLQKHMKSWRQKKYFREYKEWHPNGQVSWYERYDEDGAKEGPCKQWYEDGSPKLLCHYKGGILDGEWKQWFENGVLWNHRFYKDGELHGEAKSWNEKGELKSHGCYKDGKRDGEYRAWRKNSQLMSHAYFRNGERHGMCRHWWGNGRLYLLMNFKNGVKHGECKEWRKDGQIKVDEFYVDGKKQTPWRQSFLSCCFVYAAASQPITA
;
A
#
# COMPACT_ATOMS: atom_id res chain seq x y z
N MET A 1 29.00 -31.45 -0.27
CA MET A 1 30.37 -31.39 -0.78
C MET A 1 30.40 -32.17 -2.08
N ALA A 2 30.12 -31.48 -3.19
CA ALA A 2 30.23 -32.03 -4.54
C ALA A 2 30.83 -30.91 -5.42
N GLU A 3 32.14 -31.04 -5.57
CA GLU A 3 33.00 -30.68 -6.71
C GLU A 3 32.65 -29.46 -7.57
N TYR A 4 33.37 -28.37 -7.26
CA TYR A 4 33.81 -27.35 -8.19
C TYR A 4 34.95 -27.95 -9.04
N LYS A 5 34.85 -27.88 -10.38
CA LYS A 5 35.99 -28.09 -11.28
C LYS A 5 36.25 -26.81 -12.05
N GLU A 6 37.26 -26.07 -11.59
CA GLU A 6 38.05 -25.14 -12.41
C GLU A 6 39.29 -25.88 -12.89
N SER A 7 39.56 -25.83 -14.19
CA SER A 7 40.87 -25.74 -14.86
C SER A 7 40.60 -25.85 -16.37
N GLU A 8 41.24 -25.16 -17.31
CA GLU A 8 42.59 -24.60 -17.37
C GLU A 8 42.59 -23.32 -18.22
N THR A 9 43.50 -22.43 -17.85
CA THR A 9 44.01 -21.31 -18.64
C THR A 9 44.64 -21.79 -19.96
N ALA A 10 44.27 -21.18 -21.08
CA ALA A 10 45.09 -21.16 -22.30
C ALA A 10 45.33 -19.71 -22.72
N THR A 11 46.52 -19.22 -22.38
CA THR A 11 47.05 -17.94 -22.86
C THR A 11 47.72 -18.14 -24.22
N VAL A 12 47.53 -17.16 -25.11
CA VAL A 12 48.28 -16.88 -26.34
C VAL A 12 47.97 -17.75 -27.57
N ALA A 13 47.33 -17.15 -28.57
CA ALA A 13 48.00 -16.81 -29.84
C ALA A 13 47.05 -16.07 -30.79
N THR A 14 47.37 -14.80 -31.00
CA THR A 14 47.06 -14.01 -32.17
C THR A 14 47.37 -14.80 -33.44
N SER A 15 46.35 -15.29 -34.14
CA SER A 15 46.41 -15.47 -35.59
C SER A 15 44.99 -15.45 -36.15
N ALA A 16 44.61 -14.29 -36.69
CA ALA A 16 43.49 -14.19 -37.60
C ALA A 16 43.86 -14.99 -38.85
N SER A 17 43.36 -16.22 -38.94
CA SER A 17 43.35 -16.98 -40.19
C SER A 17 41.90 -17.06 -40.66
N SER A 18 41.66 -16.35 -41.76
CA SER A 18 40.44 -16.36 -42.54
C SER A 18 40.10 -17.78 -43.00
N ALA A 19 39.11 -18.41 -42.39
CA ALA A 19 38.50 -19.60 -42.96
C ALA A 19 37.03 -19.70 -42.56
N VAL A 20 36.14 -19.27 -43.46
CA VAL A 20 34.73 -19.70 -43.46
C VAL A 20 34.74 -21.23 -43.59
N PRO A 21 34.05 -21.99 -42.73
CA PRO A 21 34.00 -23.45 -42.87
C PRO A 21 33.31 -23.82 -44.19
N LYS A 22 34.04 -24.48 -45.09
CA LYS A 22 33.47 -25.08 -46.29
C LYS A 22 32.61 -26.28 -45.87
N GLY A 23 31.28 -26.11 -45.89
CA GLY A 23 30.36 -27.22 -45.62
C GLY A 23 28.95 -26.89 -45.17
N VAL A 24 28.50 -25.64 -45.14
CA VAL A 24 27.12 -25.29 -44.74
C VAL A 24 26.17 -25.53 -45.91
N LYS A 25 25.36 -26.59 -45.84
CA LYS A 25 24.45 -27.03 -46.92
C LYS A 25 22.98 -26.60 -46.75
N SER A 26 22.63 -25.82 -45.73
CA SER A 26 21.28 -25.25 -45.63
C SER A 26 21.19 -24.01 -44.73
N LEU A 27 20.21 -23.14 -45.03
CA LEU A 27 19.86 -21.94 -44.26
C LEU A 27 19.48 -22.22 -42.80
N VAL A 28 19.15 -23.46 -42.45
CA VAL A 28 18.76 -23.88 -41.09
C VAL A 28 19.99 -24.00 -40.19
N ASP A 29 21.14 -24.41 -40.73
CA ASP A 29 22.38 -24.58 -39.96
C ASP A 29 23.02 -23.24 -39.55
N LEU A 30 22.81 -22.18 -40.34
CA LEU A 30 23.22 -20.82 -40.01
C LEU A 30 22.49 -20.27 -38.77
N SER A 31 21.25 -20.68 -38.54
CA SER A 31 20.47 -20.24 -37.37
C SER A 31 21.00 -20.82 -36.06
N ALA A 32 21.52 -22.04 -36.09
CA ALA A 32 22.10 -22.71 -34.92
C ALA A 32 23.49 -22.15 -34.55
N THR A 33 24.30 -21.75 -35.54
CA THR A 33 25.60 -21.13 -35.27
C THR A 33 25.47 -19.69 -34.75
N VAL A 34 24.39 -18.99 -35.12
CA VAL A 34 24.09 -17.62 -34.64
C VAL A 34 23.67 -17.58 -33.17
N VAL A 35 23.20 -18.71 -32.59
CA VAL A 35 22.78 -18.80 -31.18
C VAL A 35 23.97 -18.82 -30.20
N ALA A 36 25.20 -19.08 -30.67
CA ALA A 36 26.36 -19.26 -29.77
C ALA A 36 27.34 -18.07 -29.71
N TRP A 37 27.12 -16.99 -30.47
CA TRP A 37 28.07 -15.88 -30.54
C TRP A 37 27.41 -14.59 -30.06
N ASN A 38 27.85 -14.09 -28.91
CA ASN A 38 27.73 -12.68 -28.55
C ASN A 38 28.42 -11.85 -29.65
N TYR A 39 27.66 -11.46 -30.69
CA TYR A 39 28.18 -10.57 -31.72
C TYR A 39 28.37 -9.17 -31.11
N ASN A 40 29.62 -8.80 -30.90
CA ASN A 40 30.05 -7.42 -30.71
C ASN A 40 29.92 -6.66 -32.06
N GLU A 41 29.76 -5.34 -32.06
CA GLU A 41 29.47 -4.53 -33.27
C GLU A 41 30.48 -4.67 -34.43
N GLU A 42 31.66 -5.26 -34.20
CA GLU A 42 32.67 -5.46 -35.24
C GLU A 42 32.44 -6.69 -36.13
N SER A 43 31.85 -7.77 -35.60
CA SER A 43 31.71 -9.02 -36.35
C SER A 43 30.52 -9.01 -37.33
N THR A 44 29.58 -8.06 -37.18
CA THR A 44 28.47 -7.84 -38.12
C THR A 44 28.91 -7.15 -39.43
N LYS A 45 30.10 -6.54 -39.48
CA LYS A 45 30.64 -5.85 -40.66
C LYS A 45 31.13 -6.79 -41.77
N LEU A 46 31.26 -8.08 -41.49
CA LEU A 46 31.77 -9.10 -42.42
C LEU A 46 30.67 -9.90 -43.12
N LEU A 47 29.39 -9.63 -42.82
CA LEU A 47 28.26 -10.36 -43.38
C LEU A 47 27.79 -9.74 -44.71
N PRO A 48 27.40 -10.55 -45.71
CA PRO A 48 26.74 -10.06 -46.92
C PRO A 48 25.48 -9.27 -46.58
N ALA A 49 25.20 -8.19 -47.31
CA ALA A 49 24.10 -7.26 -47.02
C ALA A 49 22.73 -7.94 -46.88
N GLU A 50 22.47 -8.98 -47.69
CA GLU A 50 21.24 -9.78 -47.66
C GLU A 50 21.07 -10.55 -46.33
N VAL A 51 22.18 -11.04 -45.75
CA VAL A 51 22.20 -11.73 -44.45
C VAL A 51 22.01 -10.72 -43.32
N LEU A 52 22.62 -9.53 -43.44
CA LEU A 52 22.44 -8.44 -42.47
C LEU A 52 21.00 -7.93 -42.44
N GLU A 53 20.36 -7.76 -43.61
CA GLU A 53 18.97 -7.32 -43.72
C GLU A 53 18.01 -8.37 -43.15
N CYS A 54 18.25 -9.66 -43.45
CA CYS A 54 17.49 -10.76 -42.88
C CYS A 54 17.64 -10.83 -41.35
N LEU A 55 18.86 -10.71 -40.83
CA LEU A 55 19.15 -10.66 -39.39
C LEU A 55 18.53 -9.45 -38.71
N GLN A 56 18.61 -8.26 -39.29
CA GLN A 56 17.99 -7.04 -38.73
C GLN A 56 16.46 -7.17 -38.71
N LYS A 57 15.85 -7.75 -39.74
CA LYS A 57 14.41 -8.02 -39.80
C LYS A 57 13.98 -9.08 -38.79
N HIS A 58 14.75 -10.17 -38.65
CA HIS A 58 14.52 -11.21 -37.65
C HIS A 58 14.75 -10.70 -36.22
N MET A 59 15.79 -9.91 -35.98
CA MET A 59 16.10 -9.30 -34.70
C MET A 59 15.09 -8.22 -34.31
N LYS A 60 14.58 -7.41 -35.25
CA LYS A 60 13.44 -6.51 -35.00
C LYS A 60 12.18 -7.30 -34.67
N SER A 61 11.87 -8.35 -35.42
CA SER A 61 10.75 -9.27 -35.13
C SER A 61 10.90 -9.97 -33.76
N TRP A 62 12.11 -10.38 -33.39
CA TRP A 62 12.40 -11.03 -32.11
C TRP A 62 12.40 -10.05 -30.93
N ARG A 63 12.95 -8.85 -31.11
CA ARG A 63 12.91 -7.76 -30.11
C ARG A 63 11.49 -7.25 -29.92
N GLN A 64 10.67 -7.21 -30.97
CA GLN A 64 9.25 -6.84 -30.87
C GLN A 64 8.38 -7.97 -30.29
N LYS A 65 8.72 -9.26 -30.48
CA LYS A 65 7.90 -10.40 -30.02
C LYS A 65 8.28 -10.98 -28.67
N LYS A 66 9.35 -10.52 -28.02
CA LYS A 66 9.84 -11.11 -26.76
C LYS A 66 9.96 -10.08 -25.64
N TYR A 67 8.96 -9.22 -25.50
CA TYR A 67 8.64 -8.66 -24.19
C TYR A 67 8.03 -9.79 -23.37
N PHE A 68 8.80 -10.36 -22.46
CA PHE A 68 8.26 -11.25 -21.44
C PHE A 68 7.22 -10.44 -20.65
N ARG A 69 5.93 -10.73 -20.85
CA ARG A 69 4.81 -10.13 -20.09
C ARG A 69 4.82 -10.51 -18.61
N GLU A 70 5.78 -11.32 -18.19
CA GLU A 70 6.01 -11.69 -16.81
C GLU A 70 7.45 -11.39 -16.44
N TYR A 71 7.64 -10.81 -15.27
CA TYR A 71 8.94 -10.60 -14.66
C TYR A 71 9.00 -11.38 -13.35
N LYS A 72 10.13 -12.05 -13.11
CA LYS A 72 10.38 -12.82 -11.89
C LYS A 72 11.78 -12.50 -11.37
N GLU A 73 11.89 -12.41 -10.05
CA GLU A 73 13.16 -12.44 -9.33
C GLU A 73 13.18 -13.66 -8.41
N TRP A 74 14.38 -14.10 -8.03
CA TRP A 74 14.58 -15.26 -7.19
C TRP A 74 15.43 -14.91 -5.98
N HIS A 75 15.10 -15.52 -4.84
CA HIS A 75 15.94 -15.55 -3.65
C HIS A 75 17.21 -16.40 -3.90
N PRO A 76 18.26 -16.25 -3.07
CA PRO A 76 19.49 -17.06 -3.18
C PRO A 76 19.25 -18.57 -3.10
N ASN A 77 18.16 -18.99 -2.45
CA ASN A 77 17.78 -20.40 -2.34
C ASN A 77 17.04 -20.96 -3.58
N GLY A 78 16.86 -20.15 -4.63
CA GLY A 78 16.21 -20.52 -5.87
C GLY A 78 14.68 -20.40 -5.88
N GLN A 79 14.03 -20.00 -4.78
CA GLN A 79 12.61 -19.70 -4.75
C GLN A 79 12.30 -18.32 -5.34
N VAL A 80 11.09 -18.11 -5.88
CA VAL A 80 10.70 -16.81 -6.45
C VAL A 80 10.53 -15.78 -5.32
N SER A 81 11.22 -14.64 -5.42
CA SER A 81 11.13 -13.53 -4.46
C SER A 81 10.10 -12.49 -4.89
N TRP A 82 9.97 -12.27 -6.20
CA TRP A 82 9.13 -11.24 -6.80
C TRP A 82 8.52 -11.74 -8.10
N TYR A 83 7.28 -11.34 -8.37
CA TYR A 83 6.58 -11.62 -9.61
C TYR A 83 5.72 -10.44 -10.01
N GLU A 84 5.82 -10.03 -11.26
CA GLU A 84 5.01 -8.99 -11.86
C GLU A 84 4.60 -9.36 -13.27
N ARG A 85 3.55 -8.69 -13.74
CA ARG A 85 3.07 -8.80 -15.10
C ARG A 85 2.94 -7.45 -15.76
N TYR A 86 3.11 -7.46 -17.09
CA TYR A 86 3.09 -6.29 -17.94
C TYR A 86 2.15 -6.52 -19.14
N ASP A 87 1.53 -5.45 -19.62
CA ASP A 87 0.75 -5.44 -20.87
C ASP A 87 1.65 -5.31 -22.11
N GLU A 88 1.04 -5.08 -23.28
CA GLU A 88 1.75 -4.93 -24.56
C GLU A 88 2.55 -3.63 -24.66
N ASP A 89 2.13 -2.61 -23.91
CA ASP A 89 2.75 -1.28 -23.89
C ASP A 89 3.83 -1.18 -22.78
N GLY A 90 4.01 -2.24 -21.99
CA GLY A 90 4.99 -2.32 -20.91
C GLY A 90 4.51 -1.71 -19.59
N ALA A 91 3.21 -1.43 -19.43
CA ALA A 91 2.64 -1.01 -18.16
C ALA A 91 2.30 -2.23 -17.29
N LYS A 92 2.37 -2.08 -15.96
CA LYS A 92 2.04 -3.18 -15.02
C LYS A 92 0.57 -3.55 -15.14
N GLU A 93 0.29 -4.84 -15.27
CA GLU A 93 -1.06 -5.36 -15.53
C GLU A 93 -1.28 -6.70 -14.81
N GLY A 94 -2.29 -6.75 -13.94
CA GLY A 94 -2.64 -7.93 -13.15
C GLY A 94 -1.90 -8.04 -11.81
N PRO A 95 -1.75 -9.25 -11.26
CA PRO A 95 -1.23 -9.44 -9.92
C PRO A 95 0.29 -9.23 -9.86
N CYS A 96 0.73 -8.48 -8.86
CA CYS A 96 2.11 -8.36 -8.41
C CYS A 96 2.24 -9.04 -7.05
N LYS A 97 3.26 -9.88 -6.89
CA LYS A 97 3.44 -10.76 -5.74
C LYS A 97 4.88 -10.73 -5.24
N GLN A 98 5.04 -10.76 -3.92
CA GLN A 98 6.33 -10.91 -3.26
C GLN A 98 6.24 -12.04 -2.24
N TRP A 99 7.33 -12.79 -2.08
CA TRP A 99 7.44 -13.86 -1.09
C TRP A 99 8.67 -13.66 -0.20
N TYR A 100 8.61 -14.20 1.02
CA TYR A 100 9.76 -14.38 1.90
C TYR A 100 10.66 -15.51 1.38
N GLU A 101 11.85 -15.65 1.97
CA GLU A 101 12.81 -16.69 1.57
C GLU A 101 12.28 -18.11 1.83
N ASP A 102 11.37 -18.29 2.78
CA ASP A 102 10.71 -19.58 3.05
C ASP A 102 9.58 -19.91 2.05
N GLY A 103 9.28 -18.99 1.12
CA GLY A 103 8.23 -19.11 0.12
C GLY A 103 6.85 -18.67 0.63
N SER A 104 6.73 -18.18 1.86
CA SER A 104 5.49 -17.62 2.39
C SER A 104 5.18 -16.27 1.73
N PRO A 105 3.89 -15.92 1.52
CA PRO A 105 3.52 -14.67 0.88
C PRO A 105 3.92 -13.47 1.74
N LYS A 106 4.48 -12.44 1.11
CA LYS A 106 4.86 -11.17 1.74
C LYS A 106 3.97 -10.01 1.28
N LEU A 107 3.70 -9.96 -0.02
CA LEU A 107 2.88 -8.92 -0.67
C LEU A 107 2.05 -9.52 -1.79
N LEU A 108 0.82 -9.04 -1.92
CA LEU A 108 -0.03 -9.22 -3.07
C LEU A 108 -0.66 -7.87 -3.39
N CYS A 109 -0.52 -7.42 -4.62
CA CYS A 109 -1.25 -6.26 -5.12
C CYS A 109 -1.70 -6.50 -6.56
N HIS A 110 -2.57 -5.64 -7.05
CA HIS A 110 -3.08 -5.70 -8.42
C HIS A 110 -2.82 -4.37 -9.09
N TYR A 111 -2.35 -4.43 -10.32
CA TYR A 111 -2.18 -3.30 -11.21
C TYR A 111 -3.13 -3.40 -12.39
N LYS A 112 -3.54 -2.25 -12.91
CA LYS A 112 -4.28 -2.14 -14.16
C LYS A 112 -3.75 -0.91 -14.90
N GLY A 113 -3.21 -1.08 -16.10
CA GLY A 113 -2.62 0.03 -16.87
C GLY A 113 -1.53 0.79 -16.11
N GLY A 114 -0.72 0.09 -15.32
CA GLY A 114 0.40 0.66 -14.57
C GLY A 114 0.04 1.28 -13.20
N ILE A 115 -1.24 1.40 -12.85
CA ILE A 115 -1.69 1.96 -11.57
C ILE A 115 -2.28 0.88 -10.66
N LEU A 116 -2.19 1.06 -9.33
CA LEU A 116 -2.76 0.11 -8.37
C LEU A 116 -4.30 0.11 -8.48
N ASP A 117 -4.88 -1.04 -8.76
CA ASP A 117 -6.32 -1.20 -8.88
C ASP A 117 -6.71 -2.61 -8.42
N GLY A 118 -7.55 -2.69 -7.39
CA GLY A 118 -7.99 -3.93 -6.77
C GLY A 118 -7.39 -4.19 -5.39
N GLU A 119 -7.29 -5.47 -5.05
CA GLU A 119 -6.94 -5.91 -3.70
C GLU A 119 -5.42 -5.77 -3.43
N TRP A 120 -5.10 -5.27 -2.23
CA TRP A 120 -3.74 -5.15 -1.71
C TRP A 120 -3.64 -5.79 -0.33
N LYS A 121 -2.77 -6.78 -0.21
CA LYS A 121 -2.52 -7.54 1.02
C LYS A 121 -1.03 -7.61 1.31
N GLN A 122 -0.71 -7.55 2.59
CA GLN A 122 0.65 -7.72 3.08
C GLN A 122 0.61 -8.60 4.32
N TRP A 123 1.57 -9.50 4.43
CA TRP A 123 1.69 -10.43 5.55
C TRP A 123 2.99 -10.17 6.31
N PHE A 124 2.99 -10.57 7.58
CA PHE A 124 4.20 -10.73 8.37
C PHE A 124 4.90 -12.04 8.01
N GLU A 125 6.16 -12.17 8.39
CA GLU A 125 6.98 -13.37 8.15
C GLU A 125 6.42 -14.61 8.85
N ASN A 126 5.67 -14.43 9.93
CA ASN A 126 4.96 -15.53 10.60
C ASN A 126 3.64 -15.94 9.91
N GLY A 127 3.36 -15.43 8.70
CA GLY A 127 2.16 -15.72 7.91
C GLY A 127 0.90 -14.97 8.32
N VAL A 128 0.93 -14.15 9.38
CA VAL A 128 -0.22 -13.35 9.80
C VAL A 128 -0.44 -12.18 8.84
N LEU A 129 -1.69 -11.94 8.45
CA LEU A 129 -2.06 -10.82 7.58
C LEU A 129 -1.82 -9.49 8.31
N TRP A 130 -0.90 -8.66 7.83
CA TRP A 130 -0.59 -7.35 8.41
C TRP A 130 -1.58 -6.29 7.95
N ASN A 131 -1.81 -6.20 6.65
CA ASN A 131 -2.65 -5.17 6.05
C ASN A 131 -3.51 -5.76 4.94
N HIS A 132 -4.74 -5.28 4.85
CA HIS A 132 -5.66 -5.59 3.77
C HIS A 132 -6.40 -4.32 3.38
N ARG A 133 -6.25 -3.92 2.12
CA ARG A 133 -6.77 -2.67 1.57
C ARG A 133 -7.25 -2.92 0.16
N PHE A 134 -8.09 -2.02 -0.32
CA PHE A 134 -8.53 -1.99 -1.71
C PHE A 134 -8.16 -0.66 -2.33
N TYR A 135 -7.73 -0.71 -3.59
CA TYR A 135 -7.42 0.43 -4.41
C TYR A 135 -8.35 0.48 -5.62
N LYS A 136 -8.61 1.68 -6.10
CA LYS A 136 -9.30 1.93 -7.35
C LYS A 136 -8.63 3.13 -8.01
N ASP A 137 -8.22 2.99 -9.26
CA ASP A 137 -7.56 4.05 -10.03
C ASP A 137 -6.35 4.68 -9.28
N GLY A 138 -5.58 3.87 -8.55
CA GLY A 138 -4.40 4.29 -7.78
C GLY A 138 -4.69 4.81 -6.37
N GLU A 139 -5.96 5.00 -6.00
CA GLU A 139 -6.36 5.57 -4.70
C GLU A 139 -7.00 4.53 -3.78
N LEU A 140 -6.84 4.66 -2.46
CA LEU A 140 -7.53 3.80 -1.50
C LEU A 140 -9.06 3.95 -1.65
N HIS A 141 -9.76 2.84 -1.81
CA HIS A 141 -11.19 2.82 -2.04
C HIS A 141 -11.80 1.53 -1.48
N GLY A 142 -12.78 1.65 -0.57
CA GLY A 142 -13.38 0.53 0.15
C GLY A 142 -12.77 0.30 1.53
N GLU A 143 -12.87 -0.95 2.02
CA GLU A 143 -12.40 -1.29 3.36
C GLU A 143 -10.87 -1.31 3.46
N ALA A 144 -10.36 -0.89 4.62
CA ALA A 144 -8.96 -1.01 4.99
C ALA A 144 -8.85 -1.53 6.42
N LYS A 145 -8.15 -2.65 6.58
CA LYS A 145 -7.92 -3.33 7.85
C LYS A 145 -6.43 -3.53 8.08
N SER A 146 -6.01 -3.48 9.35
CA SER A 146 -4.66 -3.86 9.74
C SER A 146 -4.68 -4.68 11.03
N TRP A 147 -3.75 -5.61 11.14
CA TRP A 147 -3.59 -6.47 12.31
C TRP A 147 -2.15 -6.36 12.84
N ASN A 148 -1.91 -6.89 14.04
CA ASN A 148 -0.57 -7.08 14.58
C ASN A 148 -0.03 -8.49 14.25
N GLU A 149 1.21 -8.76 14.61
CA GLU A 149 1.86 -10.07 14.41
C GLU A 149 1.15 -11.23 15.12
N LYS A 150 0.27 -10.97 16.10
CA LYS A 150 -0.55 -11.98 16.76
C LYS A 150 -1.89 -12.25 16.06
N GLY A 151 -2.19 -11.53 14.98
CA GLY A 151 -3.45 -11.61 14.26
C GLY A 151 -4.58 -10.79 14.89
N GLU A 152 -4.28 -9.93 15.87
CA GLU A 152 -5.28 -9.08 16.52
C GLU A 152 -5.50 -7.82 15.68
N LEU A 153 -6.76 -7.50 15.39
CA LEU A 153 -7.14 -6.34 14.59
C LEU A 153 -6.69 -5.05 15.28
N LYS A 154 -5.88 -4.23 14.62
CA LYS A 154 -5.40 -2.93 15.10
C LYS A 154 -6.29 -1.79 14.64
N SER A 155 -6.76 -1.83 13.40
CA SER A 155 -7.63 -0.80 12.84
C SER A 155 -8.51 -1.33 11.72
N HIS A 156 -9.64 -0.65 11.53
CA HIS A 156 -10.59 -0.88 10.48
C HIS A 156 -11.20 0.46 10.09
N GLY A 157 -11.28 0.76 8.81
CA GLY A 157 -12.11 1.85 8.34
C GLY A 157 -12.36 1.78 6.85
N CYS A 158 -13.15 2.71 6.35
CA CYS A 158 -13.50 2.79 4.94
C CYS A 158 -12.87 4.03 4.29
N TYR A 159 -12.56 3.90 3.01
CA TYR A 159 -11.98 4.93 2.17
C TYR A 159 -12.81 5.11 0.91
N LYS A 160 -12.83 6.34 0.40
CA LYS A 160 -13.38 6.70 -0.89
C LYS A 160 -12.48 7.76 -1.49
N ASP A 161 -12.00 7.51 -2.70
CA ASP A 161 -11.17 8.42 -3.50
C ASP A 161 -9.97 8.94 -2.67
N GLY A 162 -9.26 7.98 -2.06
CA GLY A 162 -8.07 8.20 -1.24
C GLY A 162 -8.34 8.76 0.16
N LYS A 163 -9.58 9.17 0.47
CA LYS A 163 -9.94 9.82 1.74
C LYS A 163 -10.74 8.88 2.63
N ARG A 164 -10.58 9.01 3.95
CA ARG A 164 -11.43 8.26 4.89
C ARG A 164 -12.88 8.70 4.73
N ASP A 165 -13.77 7.74 4.56
CA ASP A 165 -15.20 8.01 4.41
C ASP A 165 -15.99 6.88 5.07
N GLY A 166 -16.81 7.21 6.07
CA GLY A 166 -17.54 6.26 6.88
C GLY A 166 -16.89 5.98 8.24
N GLU A 167 -17.17 4.80 8.77
CA GLU A 167 -16.75 4.38 10.10
C GLU A 167 -15.24 4.08 10.18
N TYR A 168 -14.62 4.45 11.29
CA TYR A 168 -13.26 4.10 11.63
C TYR A 168 -13.19 3.61 13.08
N ARG A 169 -12.55 2.46 13.28
CA ARG A 169 -12.31 1.85 14.58
C ARG A 169 -10.84 1.51 14.73
N ALA A 170 -10.32 1.66 15.94
CA ALA A 170 -8.98 1.22 16.30
C ALA A 170 -8.99 0.55 17.67
N TRP A 171 -8.14 -0.46 17.83
CA TRP A 171 -8.06 -1.31 19.01
C TRP A 171 -6.65 -1.30 19.61
N ARG A 172 -6.58 -1.62 20.90
CA ARG A 172 -5.35 -1.83 21.66
C ARG A 172 -4.79 -3.24 21.37
N LYS A 173 -3.55 -3.49 21.82
CA LYS A 173 -2.89 -4.81 21.76
C LYS A 173 -3.61 -5.93 22.54
N ASN A 174 -4.64 -5.62 23.31
CA ASN A 174 -5.46 -6.60 24.04
C ASN A 174 -6.88 -6.68 23.47
N SER A 175 -7.05 -6.31 22.20
CA SER A 175 -8.33 -6.30 21.46
C SER A 175 -9.42 -5.40 22.05
N GLN A 176 -9.10 -4.53 23.02
CA GLN A 176 -10.03 -3.54 23.52
C GLN A 176 -10.15 -2.36 22.55
N LEU A 177 -11.38 -1.93 22.29
CA LEU A 177 -11.64 -0.76 21.45
C LEU A 177 -11.01 0.49 22.07
N MET A 178 -10.13 1.15 21.32
CA MET A 178 -9.43 2.37 21.73
C MET A 178 -10.13 3.62 21.22
N SER A 179 -10.63 3.55 19.99
CA SER A 179 -11.16 4.69 19.25
C SER A 179 -12.25 4.23 18.29
N HIS A 180 -13.29 5.05 18.17
CA HIS A 180 -14.35 4.89 17.20
C HIS A 180 -14.75 6.29 16.73
N ALA A 181 -14.60 6.57 15.45
CA ALA A 181 -14.93 7.83 14.84
C ALA A 181 -15.62 7.61 13.49
N TYR A 182 -16.28 8.65 12.99
CA TYR A 182 -16.85 8.69 11.66
C TYR A 182 -16.20 9.81 10.86
N PHE A 183 -16.05 9.57 9.56
CA PHE A 183 -15.43 10.47 8.61
C PHE A 183 -16.34 10.68 7.41
N ARG A 184 -16.20 11.83 6.76
CA ARG A 184 -16.82 12.14 5.47
C ARG A 184 -15.82 12.93 4.65
N ASN A 185 -15.48 12.48 3.46
CA ASN A 185 -14.49 13.11 2.58
C ASN A 185 -13.16 13.45 3.29
N GLY A 186 -12.68 12.58 4.18
CA GLY A 186 -11.43 12.74 4.92
C GLY A 186 -11.53 13.55 6.21
N GLU A 187 -12.66 14.22 6.46
CA GLU A 187 -12.88 15.03 7.65
C GLU A 187 -13.70 14.28 8.69
N ARG A 188 -13.48 14.54 9.99
CA ARG A 188 -14.33 13.96 11.03
C ARG A 188 -15.76 14.46 10.88
N HIS A 189 -16.73 13.57 10.92
CA HIS A 189 -18.14 13.91 10.80
C HIS A 189 -18.97 12.96 11.66
N GLY A 190 -19.76 13.49 12.59
CA GLY A 190 -20.48 12.71 13.58
C GLY A 190 -19.66 12.47 14.86
N MET A 191 -20.02 11.40 15.57
CA MET A 191 -19.55 11.13 16.92
C MET A 191 -18.18 10.45 16.94
N CYS A 192 -17.27 10.95 17.76
CA CYS A 192 -15.96 10.40 18.03
C CYS A 192 -15.86 10.02 19.50
N ARG A 193 -15.47 8.76 19.75
CA ARG A 193 -15.34 8.17 21.08
C ARG A 193 -13.96 7.57 21.24
N HIS A 194 -13.36 7.81 22.41
CA HIS A 194 -12.13 7.15 22.83
C HIS A 194 -12.32 6.53 24.20
N TRP A 195 -11.65 5.42 24.45
CA TRP A 195 -11.72 4.69 25.71
C TRP A 195 -10.34 4.53 26.36
N TRP A 196 -10.34 4.61 27.67
CA TRP A 196 -9.22 4.22 28.51
C TRP A 196 -8.95 2.71 28.38
N GLY A 197 -7.76 2.26 28.79
CA GLY A 197 -7.41 0.83 28.80
C GLY A 197 -8.22 -0.03 29.78
N ASN A 198 -9.03 0.56 30.64
CA ASN A 198 -10.00 -0.14 31.49
C ASN A 198 -11.40 -0.23 30.86
N GLY A 199 -11.56 0.18 29.60
CA GLY A 199 -12.84 0.18 28.89
C GLY A 199 -13.77 1.34 29.23
N ARG A 200 -13.42 2.23 30.17
CA ARG A 200 -14.23 3.42 30.45
C ARG A 200 -14.05 4.47 29.35
N LEU A 201 -15.14 5.17 29.03
CA LEU A 201 -15.12 6.27 28.07
C LEU A 201 -14.18 7.37 28.60
N TYR A 202 -13.25 7.79 27.76
CA TYR A 202 -12.29 8.86 28.02
C TYR A 202 -12.77 10.16 27.39
N LEU A 203 -13.22 10.10 26.15
CA LEU A 203 -13.54 11.27 25.35
C LEU A 203 -14.73 10.98 24.45
N LEU A 204 -15.66 11.92 24.40
CA LEU A 204 -16.78 12.00 23.48
C LEU A 204 -16.70 13.37 22.81
N MET A 205 -16.69 13.41 21.48
CA MET A 205 -16.74 14.66 20.72
C MET A 205 -17.59 14.48 19.48
N ASN A 206 -18.44 15.44 19.18
CA ASN A 206 -19.16 15.47 17.90
C ASN A 206 -18.52 16.47 16.93
N PHE A 207 -18.51 16.11 15.66
CA PHE A 207 -17.98 16.92 14.57
C PHE A 207 -18.99 17.06 13.44
N LYS A 208 -18.92 18.17 12.72
CA LYS A 208 -19.62 18.41 11.45
C LYS A 208 -18.59 18.98 10.48
N ASN A 209 -18.21 18.20 9.47
CA ASN A 209 -17.23 18.57 8.44
C ASN A 209 -15.92 19.10 9.05
N GLY A 210 -15.31 18.28 9.91
CA GLY A 210 -14.06 18.59 10.57
C GLY A 210 -14.16 19.55 11.77
N VAL A 211 -15.27 20.27 11.91
CA VAL A 211 -15.46 21.27 12.96
C VAL A 211 -16.22 20.69 14.15
N LYS A 212 -15.80 20.99 15.39
CA LYS A 212 -16.53 20.56 16.60
C LYS A 212 -17.97 21.10 16.56
N HIS A 213 -18.96 20.22 16.68
CA HIS A 213 -20.37 20.58 16.62
C HIS A 213 -21.17 19.54 17.41
N GLY A 214 -21.82 19.95 18.49
CA GLY A 214 -22.52 19.11 19.45
C GLY A 214 -21.75 18.91 20.75
N GLU A 215 -22.03 17.81 21.44
CA GLU A 215 -21.45 17.51 22.75
C GLU A 215 -19.95 17.22 22.68
N CYS A 216 -19.22 17.72 23.68
CA CYS A 216 -17.81 17.45 23.95
C CYS A 216 -17.64 17.14 25.44
N LYS A 217 -17.35 15.88 25.77
CA LYS A 217 -17.18 15.42 27.15
C LYS A 217 -15.86 14.68 27.32
N GLU A 218 -15.11 15.02 28.36
CA GLU A 218 -13.89 14.32 28.75
C GLU A 218 -14.06 13.79 30.17
N TRP A 219 -13.75 12.52 30.37
CA TRP A 219 -13.78 11.86 31.67
C TRP A 219 -12.38 11.51 32.14
N ARG A 220 -12.12 11.75 33.42
CA ARG A 220 -10.96 11.23 34.11
C ARG A 220 -11.05 9.70 34.22
N LYS A 221 -9.93 9.07 34.56
CA LYS A 221 -9.84 7.60 34.70
C LYS A 221 -10.76 7.05 35.80
N ASP A 222 -11.03 7.84 36.83
CA ASP A 222 -11.95 7.53 37.93
C ASP A 222 -13.44 7.62 37.53
N GLY A 223 -13.75 8.19 36.35
CA GLY A 223 -15.10 8.37 35.83
C GLY A 223 -15.69 9.76 36.09
N GLN A 224 -14.97 10.66 36.77
CA GLN A 224 -15.43 12.04 36.97
C GLN A 224 -15.32 12.83 35.67
N ILE A 225 -16.31 13.66 35.39
CA ILE A 225 -16.33 14.56 34.24
C ILE A 225 -15.30 15.67 34.48
N LYS A 226 -14.34 15.79 33.57
CA LYS A 226 -13.35 16.88 33.53
C LYS A 226 -13.82 18.03 32.64
N VAL A 227 -14.49 17.71 31.55
CA VAL A 227 -15.01 18.66 30.57
C VAL A 227 -16.42 18.23 30.20
N ASP A 228 -17.38 19.16 30.26
CA ASP A 228 -18.72 19.01 29.70
C ASP A 228 -19.08 20.32 28.99
N GLU A 229 -18.97 20.30 27.66
CA GLU A 229 -19.12 21.46 26.81
C GLU A 229 -20.00 21.12 25.61
N PHE A 230 -20.64 22.15 25.07
CA PHE A 230 -21.41 22.04 23.83
C PHE A 230 -20.83 23.01 22.80
N TYR A 231 -20.71 22.59 21.55
CA TYR A 231 -20.16 23.41 20.47
C TYR A 231 -21.19 23.59 19.35
N VAL A 232 -21.23 24.77 18.75
CA VAL A 232 -21.93 25.02 17.48
C VAL A 232 -20.92 25.66 16.54
N ASP A 233 -20.64 24.98 15.44
CA ASP A 233 -19.71 25.41 14.39
C ASP A 233 -18.36 25.88 14.94
N GLY A 234 -17.80 25.07 15.82
CA GLY A 234 -16.48 25.26 16.43
C GLY A 234 -16.49 26.23 17.60
N LYS A 235 -17.60 26.94 17.86
CA LYS A 235 -17.73 27.88 18.96
C LYS A 235 -18.37 27.19 20.16
N LYS A 236 -17.65 27.24 21.29
CA LYS A 236 -18.17 26.78 22.58
C LYS A 236 -19.41 27.60 22.94
N GLN A 237 -20.49 26.89 23.23
CA GLN A 237 -21.72 27.44 23.77
C GLN A 237 -21.64 27.39 25.29
N THR A 238 -22.05 28.49 25.93
CA THR A 238 -22.30 28.48 27.36
C THR A 238 -23.60 27.71 27.63
N PRO A 239 -23.63 26.78 28.59
CA PRO A 239 -24.86 26.09 28.92
C PRO A 239 -25.92 27.08 29.42
N TRP A 240 -27.15 26.97 28.91
CA TRP A 240 -28.32 27.71 29.41
C TRP A 240 -28.56 27.51 30.92
N ARG A 241 -28.00 26.45 31.54
CA ARG A 241 -28.11 26.17 32.98
C ARG A 241 -27.42 27.20 33.89
N GLN A 242 -26.58 28.09 33.37
CA GLN A 242 -25.98 29.17 34.17
C GLN A 242 -26.76 30.50 34.09
N SER A 243 -27.75 30.64 33.21
CA SER A 243 -28.49 31.89 33.02
C SER A 243 -29.58 32.15 34.06
N PHE A 244 -29.94 31.15 34.89
CA PHE A 244 -30.96 31.33 35.94
C PHE A 244 -30.39 31.77 37.31
N LEU A 245 -29.09 31.59 37.56
CA LEU A 245 -28.48 32.05 38.83
C LEU A 245 -28.12 33.55 38.82
N SER A 246 -28.23 34.22 37.67
CA SER A 246 -27.99 35.67 37.55
C SER A 246 -29.27 36.53 37.58
N CYS A 247 -30.47 35.94 37.62
CA CYS A 247 -31.73 36.71 37.61
C CYS A 247 -32.51 36.67 38.95
N CYS A 248 -32.12 35.83 39.91
CA CYS A 248 -32.82 35.72 41.20
C CYS A 248 -32.24 36.61 42.33
N PHE A 249 -31.19 37.41 42.07
CA PHE A 249 -30.55 38.24 43.11
C PHE A 249 -30.90 39.74 43.08
N VAL A 250 -31.85 40.18 42.24
CA VAL A 250 -32.22 41.62 42.15
C VAL A 250 -33.59 41.96 42.74
N TYR A 251 -34.38 40.99 43.21
CA TYR A 251 -35.74 41.24 43.72
C TYR A 251 -35.98 40.82 45.18
N ALA A 252 -34.99 41.02 46.06
CA ALA A 252 -35.16 40.80 47.51
C ALA A 252 -34.55 41.95 48.34
N ALA A 253 -34.91 43.19 48.03
CA ALA A 253 -34.58 44.34 48.89
C ALA A 253 -35.55 45.52 48.68
N ALA A 254 -36.84 45.33 48.91
CA ALA A 254 -37.78 46.45 49.11
C ALA A 254 -39.09 45.97 49.76
N SER A 255 -39.06 45.67 51.05
CA SER A 255 -40.28 45.69 51.86
C SER A 255 -39.95 46.01 53.32
N GLN A 256 -39.90 47.29 53.64
CA GLN A 256 -40.38 47.76 54.94
C GLN A 256 -41.67 48.52 54.72
N PRO A 257 -42.66 48.35 55.60
CA PRO A 257 -43.06 49.51 56.39
C PRO A 257 -43.31 49.17 57.88
N ILE A 258 -42.77 50.00 58.77
CA ILE A 258 -43.45 51.06 59.56
C ILE A 258 -44.11 50.52 60.83
N THR A 259 -43.49 50.89 61.94
CA THR A 259 -43.98 50.86 63.32
C THR A 259 -45.21 51.75 63.52
N ALA A 260 -46.13 51.29 64.36
CA ALA A 260 -46.98 52.13 65.20
C ALA A 260 -47.08 51.47 66.58
#